data_AF-A0A351EP57-F1
#
_entry.id   AF-A0A351EP57-F1
#
_cell.length_a   1.000
_cell.length_b   1.000
_cell.length_c   1.000
_cell.angle_alpha   90.00
_cell.angle_beta   90.00
_cell.angle_gamma   90.00
#
_symmetry.space_group_name_H-M   'P 1'
#
loop_
_entity.id
_entity.type
_entity.pdbx_description
1 polymer ?
#
loop_
_entity_poly.entity_id
_entity_poly.type
_entity_poly.pdbx_seq_one_letter_code
_entity_poly.pdbx_strand_id
1 'polypeptide(L)'
;PAIQARWGETPSSLGGRDDVWNLEADYLAQLARVLAYSFSPDKILFSGGVGARKQLAPRIAAATSRHLGGYSVSHATNAKLIATAALGNDAGLMGAALLAESLLPSNSPKPQR
;
A
#
# COMPACT_ATOMS: atom_id res chain seq x y z
N PRO A 1 -8.94 -3.96 -14.67
CA PRO A 1 -10.04 -3.28 -15.41
C PRO A 1 -9.69 -1.85 -15.86
N ALA A 2 -9.47 -0.90 -14.93
CA ALA A 2 -9.24 0.52 -15.30
C ALA A 2 -7.92 0.75 -16.07
N ILE A 3 -6.81 0.18 -15.60
CA ILE A 3 -5.51 0.24 -16.30
C ILE A 3 -5.64 -0.31 -17.72
N GLN A 4 -6.29 -1.47 -17.87
CA GLN A 4 -6.50 -2.07 -19.20
C GLN A 4 -7.39 -1.23 -20.10
N ALA A 5 -8.46 -0.62 -19.57
CA ALA A 5 -9.30 0.29 -20.34
C ALA A 5 -8.53 1.51 -20.85
N ARG A 6 -7.57 2.03 -20.06
CA ARG A 6 -6.74 3.18 -20.44
C ARG A 6 -5.66 2.82 -21.44
N TRP A 7 -4.98 1.70 -21.24
CA TRP A 7 -3.76 1.34 -21.97
C TRP A 7 -3.98 0.32 -23.08
N GLY A 8 -5.19 -0.23 -23.21
CA GLY A 8 -5.52 -1.31 -24.15
C GLY A 8 -4.89 -2.66 -23.79
N GLU A 9 -4.16 -2.74 -22.69
CA GLU A 9 -3.28 -3.86 -22.34
C GLU A 9 -3.44 -4.27 -20.88
N THR A 10 -3.21 -5.55 -20.58
CA THR A 10 -3.32 -6.03 -19.21
C THR A 10 -2.20 -5.45 -18.33
N PRO A 11 -2.43 -5.22 -17.03
CA PRO A 11 -1.37 -4.76 -16.13
C PRO A 11 -0.13 -5.67 -16.13
N SER A 12 -0.30 -6.96 -16.43
CA SER A 12 0.80 -7.93 -16.50
C SER A 12 1.66 -7.75 -17.76
N SER A 13 1.09 -7.34 -18.90
CA SER A 13 1.86 -7.09 -20.14
C SER A 13 2.58 -5.74 -20.13
N LEU A 14 2.08 -4.77 -19.36
CA LEU A 14 2.67 -3.43 -19.22
C LEU A 14 3.94 -3.39 -18.37
N GLY A 15 4.59 -4.53 -18.11
CA GLY A 15 5.90 -4.57 -17.44
C GLY A 15 6.94 -3.77 -18.20
N GLY A 16 7.75 -2.95 -17.50
CA GLY A 16 8.79 -2.12 -18.12
C GLY A 16 8.33 -0.79 -18.73
N ARG A 17 7.04 -0.50 -18.75
CA ARG A 17 6.48 0.79 -19.20
C ARG A 17 6.51 1.84 -18.09
N ASP A 18 7.59 2.62 -18.03
CA ASP A 18 7.77 3.62 -16.98
C ASP A 18 6.69 4.71 -16.98
N ASP A 19 6.20 5.11 -18.14
CA ASP A 19 5.12 6.09 -18.30
C ASP A 19 3.83 5.63 -17.60
N VAL A 20 3.48 4.35 -17.74
CA VAL A 20 2.33 3.74 -17.07
C VAL A 20 2.52 3.79 -15.55
N TRP A 21 3.61 3.20 -15.06
CA TRP A 21 3.79 3.00 -13.62
C TRP A 21 4.13 4.28 -12.87
N ASN A 22 4.72 5.28 -13.52
CA ASN A 22 4.90 6.60 -12.95
C ASN A 22 3.56 7.32 -12.77
N LEU A 23 2.66 7.20 -13.74
CA LEU A 23 1.32 7.78 -13.63
C LEU A 23 0.50 7.11 -12.53
N GLU A 24 0.45 5.78 -12.51
CA GLU A 24 -0.28 5.04 -11.47
C GLU A 24 0.30 5.34 -10.07
N ALA A 25 1.62 5.45 -9.94
CA ALA A 25 2.26 5.85 -8.69
C ALA A 25 1.90 7.28 -8.26
N ASP A 26 1.76 8.22 -9.21
CA ASP A 26 1.38 9.59 -8.89
C ASP A 26 -0.05 9.67 -8.34
N TYR A 27 -1.00 8.93 -8.92
CA TYR A 27 -2.36 8.87 -8.39
C TYR A 27 -2.41 8.30 -6.97
N LEU A 28 -1.66 7.21 -6.71
CA LEU A 28 -1.57 6.65 -5.36
C LEU A 28 -0.84 7.58 -4.37
N ALA A 29 0.12 8.37 -4.85
CA ALA A 29 0.80 9.36 -4.04
C ALA A 29 -0.11 10.53 -3.65
N GLN A 30 -1.04 10.95 -4.53
CA GLN A 30 -2.06 11.94 -4.19
C GLN A 30 -3.00 11.43 -3.08
N LEU A 31 -3.40 10.15 -3.14
CA LEU A 31 -4.12 9.50 -2.03
C LEU A 31 -3.28 9.50 -0.74
N ALA A 32 -2.01 9.11 -0.82
CA ALA A 32 -1.13 9.09 0.34
C ALA A 32 -0.96 10.48 0.98
N ARG A 33 -0.89 11.55 0.16
CA ARG A 33 -0.87 12.95 0.65
C ARG A 33 -2.14 13.29 1.45
N VAL A 34 -3.31 12.91 0.93
CA VAL A 34 -4.58 13.12 1.65
C VAL A 34 -4.57 12.40 2.98
N LEU A 35 -4.20 11.11 3.00
CA LEU A 35 -4.12 10.33 4.23
C LEU A 35 -3.11 10.91 5.23
N ALA A 36 -1.95 11.35 4.75
CA ALA A 36 -0.91 11.99 5.56
C ALA A 36 -1.42 13.23 6.27
N TYR A 37 -2.11 14.13 5.56
CA TYR A 37 -2.63 15.36 6.15
C TYR A 37 -3.89 15.15 6.99
N SER A 38 -4.70 14.14 6.69
CA SER A 38 -5.93 13.87 7.44
C SER A 38 -5.69 13.08 8.71
N PHE A 39 -4.74 12.14 8.72
CA PHE A 39 -4.62 11.15 9.79
C PHE A 39 -3.21 10.99 10.37
N SER A 40 -2.19 11.61 9.77
CA SER A 40 -0.79 11.52 10.22
C SER A 40 -0.30 10.08 10.50
N PRO A 41 -0.54 9.10 9.61
CA PRO A 41 -0.23 7.69 9.88
C PRO A 41 1.29 7.42 9.87
N ASP A 42 1.76 6.53 10.73
CA ASP A 42 3.17 6.10 10.70
C ASP A 42 3.54 5.30 9.44
N LYS A 43 2.55 4.60 8.85
CA LYS A 43 2.72 3.72 7.69
C LYS A 43 1.41 3.55 6.91
N ILE A 44 1.54 3.53 5.59
CA ILE A 44 0.50 3.28 4.60
C ILE A 44 0.93 2.06 3.79
N LEU A 45 0.12 1.00 3.86
CA LEU A 45 0.39 -0.27 3.19
C LEU A 45 -0.43 -0.38 1.91
N PHE A 46 0.25 -0.53 0.77
CA PHE A 46 -0.40 -0.87 -0.50
C PHE A 46 -0.39 -2.40 -0.70
N SER A 47 -1.54 -2.93 -1.09
CA SER A 47 -1.73 -4.35 -1.39
C SER A 47 -2.57 -4.54 -2.67
N GLY A 48 -2.93 -5.78 -2.98
CA GLY A 48 -3.69 -6.15 -4.17
C GLY A 48 -2.83 -6.27 -5.44
N GLY A 49 -3.44 -6.74 -6.53
CA GLY A 49 -2.71 -7.13 -7.76
C GLY A 49 -1.95 -6.00 -8.49
N VAL A 50 -2.22 -4.74 -8.15
CA VAL A 50 -1.53 -3.56 -8.68
C VAL A 50 -0.62 -2.94 -7.62
N GLY A 51 -1.17 -2.63 -6.44
CA GLY A 51 -0.46 -1.95 -5.36
C GLY A 51 0.69 -2.75 -4.73
N ALA A 52 0.64 -4.09 -4.79
CA ALA A 52 1.67 -4.95 -4.22
C ALA A 52 2.91 -5.15 -5.13
N ARG A 53 2.98 -4.50 -6.30
CA ARG A 53 4.13 -4.65 -7.22
C ARG A 53 5.37 -4.01 -6.62
N LYS A 54 6.48 -4.77 -6.56
CA LYS A 54 7.76 -4.33 -5.97
C LYS A 54 8.28 -3.01 -6.55
N GLN A 55 8.13 -2.80 -7.86
CA GLN A 55 8.58 -1.58 -8.53
C GLN A 55 7.70 -0.35 -8.25
N LEU A 56 6.50 -0.53 -7.68
CA LEU A 56 5.53 0.54 -7.51
C LEU A 56 5.71 1.28 -6.18
N ALA A 57 5.98 0.56 -5.08
CA ALA A 57 6.15 1.19 -3.77
C ALA A 57 7.26 2.27 -3.73
N PRO A 58 8.46 2.08 -4.32
CA PRO A 58 9.47 3.14 -4.40
C PRO A 58 9.00 4.35 -5.20
N ARG A 59 8.24 4.14 -6.30
CA ARG A 59 7.69 5.23 -7.12
C ARG A 59 6.64 6.02 -6.37
N ILE A 60 5.76 5.33 -5.65
CA ILE A 60 4.75 5.97 -4.78
C ILE A 60 5.46 6.78 -3.72
N ALA A 61 6.45 6.22 -3.01
CA ALA A 61 7.19 6.94 -1.97
C ALA A 61 7.83 8.24 -2.50
N ALA A 62 8.51 8.18 -3.64
CA ALA A 62 9.12 9.35 -4.28
C ALA A 62 8.06 10.40 -4.68
N ALA A 63 6.96 9.97 -5.29
CA ALA A 63 5.86 10.87 -5.67
C ALA A 63 5.15 11.46 -4.44
N THR A 64 4.95 10.69 -3.37
CA THR A 64 4.35 11.16 -2.11
C THR A 64 5.21 12.25 -1.49
N SER A 65 6.53 12.06 -1.44
CA SER A 65 7.45 13.09 -0.93
C SER A 65 7.33 14.39 -1.72
N ARG A 66 7.19 14.33 -3.05
CA ARG A 66 6.96 15.51 -3.90
C ARG A 66 5.62 16.17 -3.58
N HIS A 67 4.55 15.39 -3.45
CA HIS A 67 3.19 15.87 -3.15
C HIS A 67 3.03 16.45 -1.73
N LEU A 68 3.84 16.00 -0.78
CA LEU A 68 3.88 16.57 0.57
C LEU A 68 4.57 17.94 0.61
N GLY A 69 5.39 18.28 -0.38
CA GLY A 69 5.95 19.63 -0.55
C GLY A 69 6.70 20.20 0.67
N GLY A 70 7.17 19.33 1.58
CA GLY A 70 7.85 19.74 2.82
C GLY A 70 6.95 20.21 3.97
N TYR A 71 5.62 20.24 3.81
CA TYR A 71 4.72 20.70 4.88
C TYR A 71 4.62 19.71 6.05
N SER A 72 4.58 18.41 5.76
CA SER A 72 4.59 17.38 6.79
C SER A 72 6.02 17.02 7.20
N VAL A 73 6.54 17.70 8.24
CA VAL A 73 7.90 17.48 8.75
C VAL A 73 8.10 16.06 9.29
N SER A 74 7.08 15.50 9.94
CA SER A 74 7.10 14.13 10.49
C SER A 74 7.21 13.05 9.41
N HIS A 75 6.61 13.29 8.24
CA HIS A 75 6.60 12.34 7.13
C HIS A 75 7.72 12.58 6.10
N ALA A 76 8.23 13.80 5.99
CA ALA A 76 9.30 14.15 5.04
C ALA A 76 10.57 13.29 5.21
N THR A 77 10.83 12.82 6.42
CA THR A 77 11.99 11.97 6.75
C THR A 77 11.63 10.48 6.91
N ASN A 78 10.34 10.13 6.83
CA ASN A 78 9.88 8.77 7.07
C ASN A 78 9.96 7.91 5.80
N ALA A 79 11.12 7.32 5.56
CA ALA A 79 11.35 6.36 4.47
C ALA A 79 10.46 5.10 4.55
N LYS A 80 9.79 4.86 5.69
CA LYS A 80 8.91 3.71 5.92
C LYS A 80 7.42 4.07 5.80
N LEU A 81 7.08 5.30 5.44
CA LEU A 81 5.69 5.75 5.31
C LEU A 81 4.94 4.92 4.28
N ILE A 82 5.57 4.58 3.15
CA ILE A 82 4.96 3.80 2.08
C ILE A 82 5.62 2.42 2.04
N ALA A 83 4.81 1.37 2.15
CA ALA A 83 5.30 0.00 2.04
C ALA A 83 4.23 -0.93 1.42
N THR A 84 4.64 -2.15 1.06
CA THR A 84 3.72 -3.22 0.70
C THR A 84 3.44 -4.12 1.89
N ALA A 85 2.25 -4.72 1.94
CA ALA A 85 1.94 -5.71 2.98
C ALA A 85 2.92 -6.91 2.90
N ALA A 86 3.60 -7.21 4.01
CA ALA A 86 4.58 -8.31 4.06
C ALA A 86 3.93 -9.68 3.84
N LEU A 87 2.67 -9.84 4.25
CA LEU A 87 1.86 -11.04 4.07
C LEU A 87 1.21 -11.12 2.68
N GLY A 88 1.47 -10.16 1.79
CA GLY A 88 0.91 -10.13 0.44
C GLY A 88 -0.61 -10.29 0.41
N ASN A 89 -1.09 -11.30 -0.33
CA ASN A 89 -2.51 -11.60 -0.46
C ASN A 89 -3.13 -12.23 0.81
N ASP A 90 -2.31 -12.77 1.70
CA ASP A 90 -2.79 -13.42 2.93
C ASP A 90 -3.06 -12.42 4.05
N ALA A 91 -2.68 -11.15 3.89
CA ALA A 91 -2.86 -10.12 4.91
C ALA A 91 -4.31 -10.01 5.39
N GLY A 92 -5.28 -10.12 4.48
CA GLY A 92 -6.71 -10.07 4.83
C GLY A 92 -7.17 -11.31 5.60
N LEU A 93 -6.78 -12.51 5.15
CA LEU A 93 -7.14 -13.76 5.79
C LEU A 93 -6.53 -13.86 7.20
N MET A 94 -5.24 -13.53 7.33
CA MET A 94 -4.54 -13.52 8.60
C MET A 94 -5.12 -12.47 9.56
N GLY A 95 -5.49 -11.29 9.03
CA GLY A 95 -6.17 -10.25 9.82
C GLY A 95 -7.50 -10.74 10.39
N ALA A 96 -8.31 -11.45 9.59
CA ALA A 96 -9.57 -12.02 10.06
C ALA A 96 -9.37 -13.11 11.13
N ALA A 97 -8.37 -13.98 10.94
CA ALA A 97 -8.03 -15.01 11.93
C ALA A 97 -7.56 -14.39 13.26
N LEU A 98 -6.68 -13.39 13.20
CA LEU A 98 -6.21 -12.66 14.39
C LEU A 98 -7.34 -11.89 15.07
N LEU A 99 -8.28 -11.33 14.30
CA LEU A 99 -9.45 -10.67 14.88
C LEU A 99 -10.34 -11.68 15.63
N ALA A 100 -10.57 -12.86 15.05
CA ALA A 100 -11.30 -13.94 15.73
C ALA A 100 -10.58 -14.42 17.00
N GLU A 101 -9.26 -14.60 16.94
CA GLU A 101 -8.43 -14.94 18.10
C GLU A 101 -8.51 -13.88 19.20
N SER A 102 -8.51 -12.59 18.83
CA SER A 102 -8.58 -11.49 19.80
C SER A 102 -9.90 -11.41 20.59
N LEU A 103 -10.95 -12.06 20.09
CA LEU A 103 -12.26 -12.17 20.76
C LEU A 103 -12.36 -13.39 21.68
N LEU A 104 -11.40 -14.31 21.64
CA LEU A 104 -11.37 -15.45 22.54
C LEU A 104 -10.92 -14.98 23.95
N PRO A 105 -11.58 -15.44 25.02
CA PRO A 105 -11.12 -15.16 26.36
C PRO A 105 -9.69 -15.68 26.56
N SER A 106 -8.87 -14.96 27.32
CA SER A 106 -7.45 -15.28 27.58
C SER A 106 -7.18 -16.65 28.23
N ASN A 107 -8.24 -17.38 28.64
CA ASN A 107 -8.21 -18.74 29.18
C ASN A 107 -8.76 -19.81 28.23
N SER A 108 -9.04 -19.50 26.97
CA SER A 108 -9.47 -20.50 25.99
C SER A 108 -8.32 -21.47 25.68
N PRO A 109 -8.57 -22.80 25.69
CA PRO A 109 -7.54 -23.77 25.39
C PRO A 109 -7.00 -23.54 23.98
N LYS A 110 -5.67 -23.48 23.84
CA LYS A 110 -5.03 -23.34 22.52
C LYS A 110 -5.51 -24.49 21.61
N PRO A 111 -5.86 -24.20 20.35
CA PRO A 111 -6.28 -25.23 19.42
C PRO A 111 -5.15 -26.26 19.29
N GLN A 112 -5.45 -27.51 19.66
CA GLN A 112 -4.54 -28.63 19.46
C GLN A 112 -4.47 -28.89 17.95
N ARG A 113 -3.32 -28.60 17.35
CA ARG A 113 -2.97 -29.09 16.02
C ARG A 113 -2.49 -30.52 16.10
#